data_AF-A0A397XTJ4-F1
#
_entry.id   AF-A0A397XTJ4-F1
#
_cell.length_a   1.000
_cell.length_b   1.000
_cell.length_c   1.000
_cell.angle_alpha   90.00
_cell.angle_beta   90.00
_cell.angle_gamma   90.00
#
_symmetry.space_group_name_H-M   'P 1'
#
loop_
_entity.id
_entity.type
_entity.pdbx_description
1 polymer ?
#
loop_
_entity_poly.entity_id
_entity_poly.type
_entity_poly.pdbx_seq_one_letter_code
_entity_poly.pdbx_strand_id
1 'polypeptide(L)'
;MSDLETRNSKSELHINVKDVPFHLCKETIAKRSAIVSSLLERNKIDELPCILQDIEADPETFKLVAKFCYGYKVNLSSDNIISVLCIAYYLGMKEEHSTDNLLGKASSFLETRVLPSWNETVNALRSGEKSLDKLADFELVDLFFDSLIEKASYDPRLLGEPIKNREETYEYRPNPRRRLFDNDWKSEDLITLPLRFYEPLMIRAMESRSIPVEYIVTSICKYAKKWVLDAEDSVSGKKREVVEAVERLLPHKRELISCEFLFKTLKHSISLEASSECRNGFGIRVSKQLDMAKPTDLKILTQGYGEKDIQLVRTVVTSFFSNYTNEEEDVSLFVKVAKLLEEFLLLAASEDASLKLEAFVALGEITAAISLGVLRYSDGIYRAVDVFLERRGYLTESEKMEACKVLDCKKLSRQGCEEAAKNQRLPLRVVVQVFFASQLQIRDTVAKEIKGGEEKVDEEEEIGVWSDEDEIEKMSEKLLGMEIESHECVVHRWKKAKKVSVWRQVKRKFGCLTTSSSDDTCTCDVKNKKTKKKKKIHHHYK
;
A
#
# COMPACT_ATOMS: atom_id res chain seq x y z
N MET A 1 21.19 -25.92 44.91
CA MET A 1 22.30 -24.99 44.66
C MET A 1 23.07 -24.85 45.96
N SER A 2 23.60 -25.97 46.46
CA SER A 2 23.96 -26.11 47.87
C SER A 2 24.97 -27.25 48.07
N ASP A 3 26.00 -27.29 47.23
CA ASP A 3 27.20 -28.13 47.43
C ASP A 3 28.32 -27.61 46.51
N LEU A 4 28.92 -26.48 46.86
CA LEU A 4 30.21 -26.07 46.28
C LEU A 4 31.00 -25.17 47.23
N GLU A 5 31.09 -25.54 48.51
CA GLU A 5 32.05 -24.92 49.42
C GLU A 5 33.29 -25.81 49.52
N THR A 6 34.35 -25.40 48.83
CA THR A 6 35.78 -25.45 49.22
C THR A 6 36.66 -25.49 47.96
N ARG A 7 37.23 -24.35 47.55
CA ARG A 7 38.56 -24.23 46.88
C ARG A 7 38.90 -22.76 46.53
N ASN A 8 39.99 -22.26 47.13
CA ASN A 8 40.84 -21.12 46.73
C ASN A 8 40.17 -19.85 46.17
N SER A 9 40.16 -18.78 46.98
CA SER A 9 39.75 -17.41 46.62
C SER A 9 40.49 -16.79 45.41
N LYS A 10 41.61 -17.37 44.95
CA LYS A 10 42.35 -16.91 43.75
C LYS A 10 41.69 -17.35 42.43
N SER A 11 40.95 -18.45 42.44
CA SER A 11 40.34 -19.07 41.25
C SER A 11 38.88 -18.68 41.04
N GLU A 12 38.29 -17.93 41.98
CA GLU A 12 36.91 -17.42 41.91
C GLU A 12 36.80 -16.19 41.02
N LEU A 13 35.74 -16.17 40.22
CA LEU A 13 35.36 -15.12 39.28
C LEU A 13 33.95 -14.65 39.65
N HIS A 14 33.85 -13.38 40.03
CA HIS A 14 32.58 -12.72 40.31
C HIS A 14 32.20 -11.87 39.11
N ILE A 15 31.10 -12.20 38.45
CA ILE A 15 30.59 -11.43 37.31
C ILE A 15 29.18 -11.03 37.62
N ASN A 16 28.83 -9.78 37.31
CA ASN A 16 27.46 -9.33 37.35
C ASN A 16 26.92 -9.23 35.92
N VAL A 17 25.84 -9.95 35.62
CA VAL A 17 25.16 -9.89 34.31
C VAL A 17 23.78 -9.31 34.56
N LYS A 18 23.54 -8.06 34.11
CA LYS A 18 22.26 -7.33 34.31
C LYS A 18 21.75 -7.41 35.76
N ASP A 19 22.63 -7.08 36.71
CA ASP A 19 22.36 -7.07 38.16
C ASP A 19 22.14 -8.44 38.81
N VAL A 20 22.39 -9.54 38.09
CA VAL A 20 22.45 -10.90 38.64
C VAL A 20 23.91 -11.33 38.89
N PRO A 21 24.31 -11.58 40.15
CA PRO A 21 25.67 -12.02 40.46
C PRO A 21 25.87 -13.50 40.14
N PHE A 22 26.99 -13.81 39.49
CA PHE A 22 27.47 -15.16 39.19
C PHE A 22 28.81 -15.40 39.89
N HIS A 23 28.89 -16.54 40.57
CA HIS A 23 30.11 -17.04 41.21
C HIS A 23 30.63 -18.23 40.42
N LEU A 24 31.74 -18.02 39.69
CA LEU A 24 32.25 -18.98 38.71
C LEU A 24 33.73 -19.26 38.95
N CYS A 25 34.23 -20.38 38.43
CA CYS A 25 35.64 -20.74 38.49
C CYS A 25 36.34 -20.35 37.18
N LYS A 26 37.35 -19.47 37.28
CA LYS A 26 38.12 -18.92 36.14
C LYS A 26 38.61 -20.02 35.20
N GLU A 27 39.26 -21.03 35.77
CA GLU A 27 39.85 -22.15 35.04
C GLU A 27 38.80 -23.01 34.33
N THR A 28 37.60 -23.12 34.89
CA THR A 28 36.53 -23.97 34.34
C THR A 28 35.93 -23.36 33.08
N ILE A 29 35.74 -22.04 33.09
CA ILE A 29 35.25 -21.31 31.92
C ILE A 29 36.34 -21.19 30.86
N ALA A 30 37.59 -20.90 31.26
CA ALA A 30 38.73 -20.80 30.34
C ALA A 30 38.98 -22.08 29.54
N LYS A 31 38.73 -23.26 30.12
CA LYS A 31 38.81 -24.54 29.40
C LYS A 31 37.88 -24.65 28.19
N ARG A 32 36.78 -23.89 28.18
CA ARG A 32 35.76 -23.94 27.12
C ARG A 32 35.66 -22.66 26.29
N SER A 33 36.15 -21.53 26.80
CA SER A 33 36.15 -20.23 26.12
C SER A 33 37.56 -19.74 25.81
N ALA A 34 37.85 -19.55 24.52
CA ALA A 34 39.12 -19.00 24.06
C ALA A 34 39.33 -17.56 24.55
N ILE A 35 38.28 -16.74 24.55
CA ILE A 35 38.35 -15.35 25.03
C ILE A 35 38.71 -15.33 26.51
N VAL A 36 38.02 -16.11 27.35
CA VAL A 36 38.31 -16.14 28.78
C VAL A 36 39.73 -16.67 29.04
N SER A 37 40.19 -17.68 28.29
CA SER A 37 41.59 -18.13 28.37
C SER A 37 42.57 -17.00 28.06
N SER A 38 42.35 -16.26 26.97
CA SER A 38 43.22 -15.14 26.56
C SER A 38 43.19 -13.98 27.56
N LEU A 39 42.04 -13.69 28.18
CA LEU A 39 41.91 -12.65 29.19
C LEU A 39 42.64 -13.03 30.49
N LEU A 40 42.61 -14.32 30.86
CA LEU A 40 43.38 -14.82 32.00
C LEU A 40 44.89 -14.73 31.75
N GLU A 41 45.35 -15.12 30.56
CA GLU A 41 46.77 -15.03 30.18
C GLU A 41 47.29 -13.58 30.22
N ARG A 42 46.44 -12.62 29.83
CA ARG A 42 46.76 -11.19 29.83
C ARG A 42 46.48 -10.48 31.16
N ASN A 43 46.03 -11.19 32.19
CA ASN A 43 45.57 -10.64 33.48
C ASN A 43 44.52 -9.51 33.34
N LYS A 44 43.61 -9.63 32.36
CA LYS A 44 42.58 -8.64 31.99
C LYS A 44 41.15 -9.19 32.16
N ILE A 45 40.96 -10.11 33.12
CA ILE A 45 39.67 -10.79 33.33
C ILE A 45 38.52 -9.82 33.67
N ASP A 46 38.87 -8.64 34.20
CA ASP A 46 37.92 -7.57 34.55
C ASP A 46 37.28 -6.92 33.30
N GLU A 47 37.77 -7.22 32.09
CA GLU A 47 37.15 -6.80 30.82
C GLU A 47 35.96 -7.71 30.42
N LEU A 48 35.83 -8.91 31.01
CA LEU A 48 34.78 -9.87 30.68
C LEU A 48 33.34 -9.36 30.94
N PRO A 49 33.04 -8.67 32.06
CA PRO A 49 31.73 -8.06 32.27
C PRO A 49 31.36 -7.04 31.18
N CYS A 50 32.33 -6.27 30.68
CA CYS A 50 32.11 -5.33 29.57
C CYS A 50 31.70 -6.08 28.30
N ILE A 51 32.40 -7.16 27.95
CA ILE A 51 32.05 -8.01 26.79
C ILE A 51 30.64 -8.58 26.94
N LEU A 52 30.28 -9.05 28.15
CA LEU A 52 28.95 -9.61 28.42
C LEU A 52 27.84 -8.54 28.38
N GLN A 53 28.17 -7.31 28.76
CA GLN A 53 27.26 -6.16 28.66
C GLN A 53 27.09 -5.72 27.20
N ASP A 54 28.17 -5.72 26.42
CA ASP A 54 28.16 -5.38 25.00
C ASP A 54 27.24 -6.33 24.23
N ILE A 55 27.28 -7.64 24.51
CA ILE A 55 26.38 -8.63 23.88
C ILE A 55 24.99 -8.71 24.52
N GLU A 56 24.74 -7.88 25.54
CA GLU A 56 23.47 -7.83 26.27
C GLU A 56 23.00 -9.19 26.81
N ALA A 57 23.94 -10.02 27.25
CA ALA A 57 23.68 -11.38 27.68
C ALA A 57 22.50 -11.43 28.66
N ASP A 58 21.48 -12.23 28.32
CA ASP A 58 20.41 -12.51 29.24
C ASP A 58 20.95 -13.41 30.39
N PRO A 59 20.66 -13.12 31.66
CA PRO A 59 21.16 -13.92 32.78
C PRO A 59 20.79 -15.39 32.69
N GLU A 60 19.59 -15.74 32.21
CA GLU A 60 19.16 -17.14 32.07
C GLU A 60 19.91 -17.83 30.93
N THR A 61 20.16 -17.14 29.83
CA THR A 61 21.00 -17.66 28.73
C THR A 61 22.45 -17.83 29.18
N PHE A 62 23.03 -16.84 29.88
CA PHE A 62 24.39 -16.94 30.40
C PHE A 62 24.53 -18.08 31.41
N LYS A 63 23.52 -18.32 32.24
CA LYS A 63 23.47 -19.47 33.15
C LYS A 63 23.50 -20.80 32.42
N LEU A 64 22.86 -20.92 31.24
CA LEU A 64 22.97 -22.12 30.39
C LEU A 64 24.40 -22.30 29.87
N VAL A 65 25.04 -21.22 29.41
CA VAL A 65 26.45 -21.23 28.96
C VAL A 65 27.39 -21.58 30.11
N ALA A 66 27.17 -21.02 31.30
CA ALA A 66 27.95 -21.35 32.49
C ALA A 66 27.79 -22.83 32.85
N LYS A 67 26.55 -23.35 32.90
CA LYS A 67 26.28 -24.78 33.12
C LYS A 67 27.03 -25.68 32.14
N PHE A 68 27.09 -25.28 30.87
CA PHE A 68 27.89 -25.99 29.87
C PHE A 68 29.38 -26.05 30.24
N CYS A 69 29.97 -24.93 30.65
CA CYS A 69 31.38 -24.87 31.05
C CYS A 69 31.70 -25.84 32.20
N TYR A 70 30.77 -26.06 33.11
CA TYR A 70 30.88 -27.03 34.21
C TYR A 70 30.59 -28.49 33.79
N GLY A 71 30.29 -28.76 32.52
CA GLY A 71 30.02 -30.09 31.98
C GLY A 71 28.57 -30.56 32.13
N TYR A 72 27.64 -29.69 32.51
CA TYR A 72 26.21 -30.04 32.54
C TYR A 72 25.62 -30.04 31.12
N LYS A 73 24.57 -30.86 30.93
CA LYS A 73 23.79 -30.86 29.70
C LYS A 73 23.03 -29.55 29.55
N VAL A 74 23.12 -28.94 28.36
CA VAL A 74 22.40 -27.70 28.01
C VAL A 74 21.08 -28.06 27.36
N ASN A 75 20.00 -27.43 27.81
CA ASN A 75 18.69 -27.55 27.20
C ASN A 75 18.50 -26.41 26.18
N LEU A 76 18.75 -26.72 24.91
CA LEU A 76 18.53 -25.81 23.78
C LEU A 76 17.06 -25.86 23.34
N SER A 77 16.52 -24.70 22.94
CA SER A 77 15.14 -24.50 22.47
C SER A 77 15.10 -23.34 21.47
N SER A 78 14.04 -23.19 20.67
CA SER A 78 13.86 -22.03 19.79
C SER A 78 14.04 -20.70 20.51
N ASP A 79 13.55 -20.58 21.75
CA ASP A 79 13.54 -19.31 22.47
C ASP A 79 14.93 -18.83 22.89
N ASN A 80 15.87 -19.75 23.14
CA ASN A 80 17.19 -19.43 23.65
C ASN A 80 18.31 -19.60 22.62
N ILE A 81 18.06 -20.28 21.50
CA ILE A 81 19.12 -20.71 20.59
C ILE A 81 19.93 -19.54 20.02
N ILE A 82 19.27 -18.46 19.60
CA ILE A 82 19.95 -17.30 19.02
C ILE A 82 20.84 -16.65 20.07
N SER A 83 20.34 -16.39 21.27
CA SER A 83 21.14 -15.80 22.35
C SER A 83 22.30 -16.70 22.78
N VAL A 84 22.11 -18.02 22.83
CA VAL A 84 23.20 -18.98 23.12
C VAL A 84 24.26 -18.93 22.03
N LEU A 85 23.88 -18.90 20.75
CA LEU A 85 24.80 -18.78 19.61
C LEU A 85 25.61 -17.49 19.70
N CYS A 86 24.96 -16.36 19.99
CA CYS A 86 25.62 -15.06 20.16
C CYS A 86 26.69 -15.16 21.25
N ILE A 87 26.33 -15.62 22.45
CA ILE A 87 27.27 -15.71 23.58
C ILE A 87 28.41 -16.70 23.27
N ALA A 88 28.10 -17.87 22.71
CA ALA A 88 29.09 -18.88 22.37
C ALA A 88 30.09 -18.38 21.30
N TYR A 89 29.60 -17.64 20.31
CA TYR A 89 30.42 -17.02 19.28
C TYR A 89 31.37 -15.98 19.88
N TYR A 90 30.84 -15.02 20.65
CA TYR A 90 31.64 -13.98 21.28
C TYR A 90 32.63 -14.53 22.31
N LEU A 91 32.28 -15.57 23.06
CA LEU A 91 33.22 -16.20 23.99
C LEU A 91 34.24 -17.12 23.28
N GLY A 92 34.20 -17.22 21.96
CA GLY A 92 35.13 -18.04 21.19
C GLY A 92 35.03 -19.53 21.54
N MET A 93 33.81 -20.03 21.80
CA MET A 93 33.55 -21.42 22.20
C MET A 93 33.49 -22.34 20.97
N LYS A 94 34.54 -22.29 20.14
CA LYS A 94 34.70 -23.07 18.92
C LYS A 94 35.34 -24.44 19.18
N GLU A 95 35.19 -25.35 18.22
CA GLU A 95 35.84 -26.67 18.23
C GLU A 95 37.37 -26.60 18.25
N GLU A 96 37.95 -25.51 17.71
CA GLU A 96 39.40 -25.26 17.72
C GLU A 96 39.97 -25.15 19.15
N HIS A 97 39.18 -24.62 20.09
CA HIS A 97 39.60 -24.43 21.48
C HIS A 97 39.34 -25.65 22.36
N SER A 98 38.23 -26.34 22.10
CA SER A 98 37.79 -27.49 22.91
C SER A 98 36.93 -28.40 22.05
N THR A 99 37.09 -29.72 22.17
CA THR A 99 36.24 -30.66 21.46
C THR A 99 34.81 -30.66 22.01
N ASP A 100 33.84 -30.80 21.10
CA ASP A 100 32.40 -30.90 21.40
C ASP A 100 31.90 -29.64 22.15
N ASN A 101 32.31 -28.47 21.63
CA ASN A 101 32.10 -27.17 22.26
C ASN A 101 30.70 -26.60 21.98
N LEU A 102 30.34 -25.54 22.71
CA LEU A 102 28.97 -25.03 22.71
C LEU A 102 28.54 -24.47 21.35
N LEU A 103 29.43 -23.78 20.63
CA LEU A 103 29.07 -23.19 19.34
C LEU A 103 28.69 -24.27 18.33
N GLY A 104 29.50 -25.33 18.19
CA GLY A 104 29.21 -26.44 17.28
C GLY A 104 27.91 -27.16 17.63
N LYS A 105 27.66 -27.40 18.92
CA LYS A 105 26.39 -27.99 19.41
C LYS A 105 25.18 -27.12 19.11
N ALA A 106 25.29 -25.81 19.34
CA ALA A 106 24.21 -24.87 19.09
C ALA A 106 23.93 -24.74 17.58
N SER A 107 24.97 -24.67 16.74
CA SER A 107 24.82 -24.66 15.28
C SER A 107 24.15 -25.94 14.77
N SER A 108 24.58 -27.11 15.25
CA SER A 108 23.94 -28.39 14.88
C SER A 108 22.47 -28.45 15.31
N PHE A 109 22.13 -27.94 16.50
CA PHE A 109 20.73 -27.87 16.93
C PHE A 109 19.90 -26.91 16.07
N LEU A 110 20.46 -25.74 15.72
CA LEU A 110 19.83 -24.78 14.81
C LEU A 110 19.50 -25.44 13.46
N GLU A 111 20.48 -26.10 12.84
CA GLU A 111 20.33 -26.74 11.52
C GLU A 111 19.40 -27.95 11.53
N THR A 112 19.41 -28.76 12.58
CA THR A 112 18.69 -30.04 12.60
C THR A 112 17.29 -29.98 13.21
N ARG A 113 17.02 -28.99 14.07
CA ARG A 113 15.75 -28.89 14.82
C ARG A 113 14.98 -27.61 14.57
N VAL A 114 15.67 -26.47 14.57
CA VAL A 114 15.01 -25.16 14.49
C VAL A 114 14.70 -24.82 13.04
N LEU A 115 15.73 -24.71 12.19
CA LEU A 115 15.55 -24.33 10.79
C LEU A 115 14.58 -25.26 10.06
N PRO A 116 14.54 -26.59 10.23
CA PRO A 116 13.59 -27.43 9.50
C PRO A 116 12.11 -27.22 9.90
N SER A 117 11.82 -26.63 11.06
CA SER A 117 10.46 -26.38 11.54
C SER A 117 10.06 -24.92 11.34
N TRP A 118 8.90 -24.68 10.71
CA TRP A 118 8.36 -23.33 10.53
C TRP A 118 8.17 -22.62 11.89
N ASN A 119 7.48 -23.26 12.82
CA ASN A 119 7.13 -22.67 14.11
C ASN A 119 8.37 -22.36 14.95
N GLU A 120 9.33 -23.28 15.01
CA GLU A 120 10.57 -23.08 15.76
C GLU A 120 11.42 -21.96 15.14
N THR A 121 11.44 -21.85 13.80
CA THR A 121 12.16 -20.79 13.07
C THR A 121 11.56 -19.41 13.35
N VAL A 122 10.23 -19.28 13.31
CA VAL A 122 9.52 -18.02 13.61
C VAL A 122 9.69 -17.64 15.09
N ASN A 123 9.58 -18.61 16.00
CA ASN A 123 9.82 -18.39 17.43
C ASN A 123 11.25 -17.92 17.71
N ALA A 124 12.24 -18.59 17.13
CA ALA A 124 13.63 -18.22 17.34
C ALA A 124 13.93 -16.79 16.90
N LEU A 125 13.45 -16.37 15.72
CA LEU A 125 13.56 -14.99 15.26
C LEU A 125 12.88 -13.99 16.19
N ARG A 126 11.69 -14.32 16.70
CA ARG A 126 10.93 -13.47 17.63
C ARG A 126 11.67 -13.31 18.96
N SER A 127 12.12 -14.41 19.55
CA SER A 127 12.77 -14.42 20.86
C SER A 127 14.20 -13.86 20.80
N GLY A 128 14.89 -14.03 19.66
CA GLY A 128 16.26 -13.56 19.43
C GLY A 128 16.39 -12.09 19.02
N GLU A 129 15.30 -11.32 18.99
CA GLU A 129 15.24 -9.92 18.54
C GLU A 129 16.41 -9.08 19.11
N LYS A 130 16.50 -8.96 20.43
CA LYS A 130 17.51 -8.12 21.09
C LYS A 130 18.96 -8.53 20.81
N SER A 131 19.19 -9.83 20.64
CA SER A 131 20.53 -10.38 20.42
C SER A 131 21.02 -10.13 18.98
N LEU A 132 20.11 -10.17 18.00
CA LEU A 132 20.43 -9.94 16.59
C LEU A 132 20.74 -8.47 16.28
N ASP A 133 20.18 -7.52 17.04
CA ASP A 133 20.43 -6.08 16.83
C ASP A 133 21.90 -5.70 16.95
N LYS A 134 22.62 -6.40 17.83
CA LYS A 134 24.01 -6.05 18.16
C LYS A 134 25.04 -6.74 17.29
N LEU A 135 24.69 -7.92 16.78
CA LEU A 135 25.59 -8.69 15.96
C LEU A 135 25.80 -8.06 14.57
N ALA A 136 24.85 -7.24 14.10
CA ALA A 136 24.81 -6.74 12.71
C ALA A 136 25.09 -7.85 11.68
N ASP A 137 24.82 -9.11 12.05
CA ASP A 137 25.23 -10.28 11.32
C ASP A 137 24.09 -10.68 10.41
N PHE A 138 24.06 -10.00 9.26
CA PHE A 138 23.08 -10.24 8.20
C PHE A 138 23.11 -11.69 7.72
N GLU A 139 24.26 -12.39 7.84
CA GLU A 139 24.39 -13.78 7.38
C GLU A 139 23.55 -14.74 8.22
N LEU A 140 23.51 -14.58 9.54
CA LEU A 140 22.69 -15.43 10.40
C LEU A 140 21.19 -15.22 10.13
N VAL A 141 20.75 -13.97 9.99
CA VAL A 141 19.35 -13.64 9.70
C VAL A 141 18.94 -14.18 8.33
N ASP A 142 19.83 -14.10 7.34
CA ASP A 142 19.61 -14.63 6.00
C ASP A 142 19.36 -16.15 6.01
N LEU A 143 20.03 -16.92 6.88
CA LEU A 143 19.76 -18.36 7.04
C LEU A 143 18.32 -18.64 7.52
N PHE A 144 17.80 -17.83 8.44
CA PHE A 144 16.41 -17.95 8.86
C PHE A 144 15.45 -17.56 7.73
N PHE A 145 15.76 -16.51 6.98
CA PHE A 145 14.93 -16.08 5.86
C PHE A 145 14.88 -17.13 4.74
N ASP A 146 16.03 -17.68 4.36
CA ASP A 146 16.11 -18.74 3.34
C ASP A 146 15.33 -19.97 3.77
N SER A 147 15.46 -20.36 5.04
CA SER A 147 14.70 -21.46 5.63
C SER A 147 13.17 -21.22 5.60
N LEU A 148 12.70 -20.00 5.88
CA LEU A 148 11.28 -19.65 5.81
C LEU A 148 10.77 -19.59 4.37
N ILE A 149 11.55 -19.00 3.46
CA ILE A 149 11.19 -18.88 2.05
C ILE A 149 11.14 -20.26 1.40
N GLU A 150 12.09 -21.14 1.69
CA GLU A 150 12.09 -22.53 1.22
C GLU A 150 10.79 -23.23 1.66
N LYS A 151 10.40 -23.13 2.93
CA LYS A 151 9.16 -23.75 3.43
C LYS A 151 7.92 -23.15 2.81
N ALA A 152 7.85 -21.83 2.68
CA ALA A 152 6.73 -21.15 2.04
C ALA A 152 6.66 -21.46 0.53
N SER A 153 7.78 -21.84 -0.11
CA SER A 153 7.78 -22.31 -1.49
C SER A 153 7.18 -23.71 -1.64
N TYR A 154 7.39 -24.59 -0.65
CA TYR A 154 6.77 -25.92 -0.61
C TYR A 154 5.29 -25.86 -0.18
N ASP A 155 4.96 -25.05 0.82
CA ASP A 155 3.58 -24.80 1.26
C ASP A 155 3.29 -23.29 1.45
N PRO A 156 2.79 -22.61 0.40
CA PRO A 156 2.45 -21.20 0.47
C PRO A 156 1.38 -20.85 1.52
N ARG A 157 0.59 -21.82 1.99
CA ARG A 157 -0.48 -21.59 2.98
C ARG A 157 0.06 -21.18 4.35
N LEU A 158 1.35 -21.42 4.61
CA LEU A 158 2.06 -20.92 5.79
C LEU A 158 2.05 -19.37 5.88
N LEU A 159 1.89 -18.68 4.74
CA LEU A 159 1.72 -17.22 4.69
C LEU A 159 0.25 -16.78 4.86
N GLY A 160 -0.69 -17.73 4.81
CA GLY A 160 -2.14 -17.50 4.87
C GLY A 160 -2.87 -17.97 3.61
N GLU A 161 -4.21 -18.00 3.67
CA GLU A 161 -5.03 -18.34 2.50
C GLU A 161 -5.30 -17.10 1.63
N PRO A 162 -5.22 -17.22 0.29
CA PRO A 162 -5.39 -16.10 -0.62
C PRO A 162 -6.78 -15.47 -0.52
N ILE A 163 -6.82 -14.14 -0.56
CA ILE A 163 -8.03 -13.32 -0.36
C ILE A 163 -9.15 -13.61 -1.39
N LYS A 164 -8.82 -14.16 -2.56
CA LYS A 164 -9.74 -14.32 -3.70
C LYS A 164 -10.52 -15.64 -3.77
N ASN A 165 -10.33 -16.61 -2.86
CA ASN A 165 -11.12 -17.83 -2.89
C ASN A 165 -12.40 -17.67 -2.06
N ARG A 166 -13.40 -17.00 -2.63
CA ARG A 166 -14.72 -16.91 -2.02
C ARG A 166 -15.85 -17.14 -3.01
N GLU A 167 -15.81 -18.31 -3.63
CA GLU A 167 -16.98 -19.13 -3.89
C GLU A 167 -16.56 -20.58 -3.59
N GLU A 168 -17.14 -21.15 -2.53
CA GLU A 168 -17.10 -22.58 -2.21
C GLU A 168 -15.71 -23.25 -2.04
N THR A 169 -15.01 -22.91 -0.95
CA THR A 169 -14.07 -23.88 -0.38
C THR A 169 -14.50 -24.19 1.03
N TYR A 170 -15.02 -25.40 1.23
CA TYR A 170 -15.14 -26.04 2.53
C TYR A 170 -13.88 -25.71 3.34
N GLU A 171 -14.02 -25.11 4.52
CA GLU A 171 -12.95 -25.10 5.51
C GLU A 171 -12.45 -26.54 5.59
N TYR A 172 -11.26 -26.83 5.06
CA TYR A 172 -10.62 -28.10 5.31
C TYR A 172 -10.21 -28.07 6.77
N ARG A 173 -11.15 -28.42 7.64
CA ARG A 173 -10.94 -28.69 9.05
C ARG A 173 -10.28 -30.06 9.10
N PRO A 174 -8.95 -30.17 9.35
CA PRO A 174 -8.36 -31.47 9.59
C PRO A 174 -9.12 -32.15 10.74
N ASN A 175 -9.37 -33.44 10.54
CA ASN A 175 -10.14 -34.31 11.41
C ASN A 175 -9.74 -34.10 12.89
N PRO A 176 -10.67 -33.92 13.85
CA PRO A 176 -10.34 -33.60 15.25
C PRO A 176 -9.33 -34.56 15.89
N ARG A 177 -9.28 -35.82 15.43
CA ARG A 177 -8.29 -36.82 15.86
C ARG A 177 -6.85 -36.52 15.43
N ARG A 178 -6.61 -35.78 14.34
CA ARG A 178 -5.27 -35.29 13.96
C ARG A 178 -4.83 -34.08 14.78
N ARG A 179 -5.76 -33.26 15.29
CA ARG A 179 -5.47 -32.07 16.11
C ARG A 179 -4.95 -32.38 17.52
N LEU A 180 -5.13 -33.60 17.99
CA LEU A 180 -4.70 -34.04 19.33
C LEU A 180 -3.25 -34.53 19.39
N PHE A 181 -2.61 -34.78 18.24
CA PHE A 181 -1.26 -35.34 18.15
C PHE A 181 -0.28 -34.45 17.38
N ASP A 182 -0.73 -33.30 16.89
CA ASP A 182 0.04 -32.37 16.09
C ASP A 182 0.13 -31.04 16.86
N ASN A 183 1.17 -30.89 17.68
CA ASN A 183 1.38 -29.67 18.48
C ASN A 183 1.60 -28.42 17.59
N ASP A 184 1.83 -28.61 16.28
CA ASP A 184 2.10 -27.58 15.27
C ASP A 184 0.87 -27.16 14.44
N TRP A 185 -0.34 -27.66 14.74
CA TRP A 185 -1.51 -27.48 13.86
C TRP A 185 -1.95 -26.01 13.63
N LYS A 186 -1.51 -25.08 14.47
CA LYS A 186 -1.55 -23.64 14.19
C LYS A 186 -0.13 -23.22 13.87
N SER A 187 0.15 -23.01 12.58
CA SER A 187 1.38 -22.35 12.15
C SER A 187 1.51 -21.02 12.88
N GLU A 188 2.66 -20.74 13.47
CA GLU A 188 2.92 -19.43 14.02
C GLU A 188 2.90 -18.39 12.92
N ASP A 189 2.10 -17.35 13.14
CA ASP A 189 1.93 -16.29 12.15
C ASP A 189 3.18 -15.40 12.10
N LEU A 190 3.73 -15.18 10.91
CA LEU A 190 4.78 -14.16 10.66
C LEU A 190 4.37 -12.75 11.12
N ILE A 191 3.07 -12.53 11.29
CA ILE A 191 2.44 -11.32 11.82
C ILE A 191 2.85 -11.02 13.27
N THR A 192 3.52 -11.95 13.94
CA THR A 192 4.11 -11.76 15.26
C THR A 192 5.53 -11.20 15.21
N LEU A 193 6.19 -11.25 14.06
CA LEU A 193 7.56 -10.75 13.91
C LEU A 193 7.57 -9.21 13.92
N PRO A 194 8.59 -8.59 14.52
CA PRO A 194 8.85 -7.16 14.38
C PRO A 194 9.04 -6.73 12.92
N LEU A 195 8.67 -5.48 12.62
CA LEU A 195 8.71 -4.92 11.25
C LEU A 195 10.08 -5.09 10.59
N ARG A 196 11.16 -4.89 11.34
CA ARG A 196 12.55 -5.00 10.86
C ARG A 196 12.93 -6.35 10.28
N PHE A 197 12.27 -7.44 10.71
CA PHE A 197 12.48 -8.78 10.16
C PHE A 197 11.43 -9.09 9.12
N TYR A 198 10.19 -8.68 9.38
CA TYR A 198 9.07 -8.92 8.47
C TYR A 198 9.28 -8.27 7.10
N GLU A 199 9.69 -7.01 7.05
CA GLU A 199 9.85 -6.28 5.80
C GLU A 199 10.94 -6.88 4.89
N PRO A 200 12.20 -7.06 5.34
CA PRO A 200 13.24 -7.68 4.51
C PRO A 200 12.89 -9.11 4.09
N LEU A 201 12.24 -9.89 4.97
CA LEU A 201 11.75 -11.23 4.64
C LEU A 201 10.75 -11.20 3.49
N MET A 202 9.77 -10.27 3.52
CA MET A 202 8.79 -10.14 2.44
C MET A 202 9.43 -9.66 1.13
N ILE A 203 10.41 -8.76 1.18
CA ILE A 203 11.19 -8.34 0.00
C ILE A 203 11.90 -9.54 -0.62
N ARG A 204 12.67 -10.29 0.18
CA ARG A 204 13.40 -11.49 -0.27
C ARG A 204 12.45 -12.56 -0.80
N ALA A 205 11.30 -12.75 -0.16
CA ALA A 205 10.25 -13.66 -0.63
C ALA A 205 9.72 -13.25 -2.02
N MET A 206 9.48 -11.95 -2.26
CA MET A 206 9.06 -11.45 -3.57
C MET A 206 10.15 -11.61 -4.64
N GLU A 207 11.41 -11.39 -4.28
CA GLU A 207 12.56 -11.52 -5.19
C GLU A 207 12.85 -12.97 -5.58
N SER A 208 12.61 -13.92 -4.68
CA SER A 208 12.81 -15.36 -4.92
C SER A 208 11.95 -15.91 -6.06
N ARG A 209 10.79 -15.30 -6.34
CA ARG A 209 9.79 -15.73 -7.32
C ARG A 209 9.32 -17.19 -7.18
N SER A 210 9.65 -17.87 -6.08
CA SER A 210 9.26 -19.25 -5.80
C SER A 210 7.88 -19.36 -5.15
N ILE A 211 7.40 -18.26 -4.55
CA ILE A 211 6.13 -18.18 -3.85
C ILE A 211 5.14 -17.36 -4.69
N PRO A 212 3.90 -17.81 -4.91
CA PRO A 212 2.91 -17.02 -5.63
C PRO A 212 2.57 -15.72 -4.88
N VAL A 213 2.52 -14.62 -5.61
CA VAL A 213 2.40 -13.25 -5.05
C VAL A 213 1.13 -13.08 -4.23
N GLU A 214 0.06 -13.82 -4.56
CA GLU A 214 -1.21 -13.83 -3.85
C GLU A 214 -1.06 -14.16 -2.36
N TYR A 215 -0.17 -15.11 -2.02
CA TYR A 215 0.10 -15.53 -0.65
C TYR A 215 0.92 -14.48 0.12
N ILE A 216 1.91 -13.88 -0.55
CA ILE A 216 2.72 -12.80 0.02
C ILE A 216 1.84 -11.59 0.34
N VAL A 217 1.00 -11.16 -0.60
CA VAL A 217 0.05 -10.05 -0.42
C VAL A 217 -0.92 -10.34 0.73
N THR A 218 -1.39 -11.58 0.84
CA THR A 218 -2.25 -11.99 1.95
C THR A 218 -1.56 -11.81 3.30
N SER A 219 -0.31 -12.29 3.43
CA SER A 219 0.49 -12.09 4.64
C SER A 219 0.62 -10.60 4.96
N ILE A 220 0.96 -9.76 3.97
CA ILE A 220 1.12 -8.31 4.15
C ILE A 220 -0.19 -7.66 4.60
N CYS A 221 -1.32 -8.02 3.99
CA CYS A 221 -2.62 -7.52 4.39
C CYS A 221 -3.00 -7.94 5.82
N LYS A 222 -2.67 -9.17 6.23
CA LYS A 222 -2.88 -9.62 7.62
C LYS A 222 -1.98 -8.88 8.61
N TYR A 223 -0.72 -8.62 8.23
CA TYR A 223 0.21 -7.79 9.00
C TYR A 223 -0.34 -6.39 9.22
N ALA A 224 -0.76 -5.72 8.15
CA ALA A 224 -1.35 -4.39 8.21
C ALA A 224 -2.65 -4.37 9.05
N LYS A 225 -3.50 -5.40 8.93
CA LYS A 225 -4.72 -5.50 9.77
C LYS A 225 -4.37 -5.48 11.26
N LYS A 226 -3.47 -6.37 11.70
CA LYS A 226 -3.08 -6.46 13.11
C LYS A 226 -2.39 -5.19 13.63
N TRP A 227 -1.44 -4.64 12.87
CA TRP A 227 -0.54 -3.59 13.36
C TRP A 227 -0.98 -2.16 13.04
N VAL A 228 -1.88 -1.97 12.06
CA VAL A 228 -2.37 -0.64 11.66
C VAL A 228 -3.87 -0.50 11.92
N LEU A 229 -4.69 -1.45 11.45
CA LEU A 229 -6.15 -1.30 11.44
C LEU A 229 -6.83 -1.68 12.76
N ASP A 230 -6.39 -2.77 13.40
CA ASP A 230 -7.02 -3.35 14.60
C ASP A 230 -6.25 -3.02 15.90
N ALA A 231 -5.09 -2.37 15.79
CA ALA A 231 -4.29 -2.01 16.97
C ALA A 231 -4.95 -0.84 17.72
N GLU A 232 -5.65 -1.11 18.82
CA GLU A 232 -6.34 -0.05 19.58
C GLU A 232 -5.37 0.92 20.29
N ASP A 233 -4.17 0.47 20.70
CA ASP A 233 -3.32 1.22 21.67
C ASP A 233 -1.81 1.37 21.33
N SER A 234 -1.35 1.17 20.09
CA SER A 234 0.07 1.37 19.79
C SER A 234 0.44 2.83 19.55
N VAL A 235 1.61 3.25 20.07
CA VAL A 235 2.24 4.57 19.81
C VAL A 235 2.15 4.89 18.32
N SER A 236 1.52 6.03 17.97
CA SER A 236 1.21 6.42 16.59
C SER A 236 2.43 6.35 15.64
N GLY A 237 3.64 6.61 16.14
CA GLY A 237 4.89 6.49 15.39
C GLY A 237 5.14 5.09 14.82
N LYS A 238 4.92 4.02 15.62
CA LYS A 238 5.10 2.65 15.14
C LYS A 238 4.08 2.25 14.07
N LYS A 239 2.84 2.74 14.18
CA LYS A 239 1.80 2.50 13.16
C LYS A 239 2.16 3.15 11.82
N ARG A 240 2.73 4.36 11.87
CA ARG A 240 3.17 5.10 10.69
C ARG A 240 4.26 4.35 9.93
N GLU A 241 5.32 3.91 10.62
CA GLU A 241 6.40 3.12 10.01
C GLU A 241 5.87 1.85 9.34
N VAL A 242 4.96 1.14 10.01
CA VAL A 242 4.33 -0.06 9.45
C VAL A 242 3.52 0.26 8.19
N VAL A 243 2.71 1.32 8.18
CA VAL A 243 1.88 1.65 7.01
C VAL A 243 2.74 2.06 5.80
N GLU A 244 3.86 2.75 6.05
CA GLU A 244 4.83 3.14 5.03
C GLU A 244 5.58 1.92 4.47
N ALA A 245 5.97 0.97 5.32
CA ALA A 245 6.56 -0.30 4.87
C ALA A 245 5.55 -1.16 4.09
N VAL A 246 4.31 -1.28 4.56
CA VAL A 246 3.24 -2.01 3.85
C VAL A 246 3.04 -1.44 2.46
N GLU A 247 3.04 -0.12 2.29
CA GLU A 247 2.93 0.50 0.96
C GLU A 247 4.06 0.08 0.02
N ARG A 248 5.30 0.06 0.52
CA ARG A 248 6.49 -0.36 -0.24
C ARG A 248 6.45 -1.84 -0.64
N LEU A 249 5.86 -2.68 0.22
CA LEU A 249 5.74 -4.13 -0.02
C LEU A 249 4.59 -4.52 -0.95
N LEU A 250 3.54 -3.69 -1.10
CA LEU A 250 2.38 -4.07 -1.91
C LEU A 250 2.65 -3.92 -3.41
N PRO A 251 2.31 -4.92 -4.24
CA PRO A 251 2.47 -4.82 -5.68
C PRO A 251 1.48 -3.82 -6.29
N HIS A 252 1.76 -3.36 -7.51
CA HIS A 252 0.84 -2.53 -8.31
C HIS A 252 -0.13 -3.33 -9.18
N LYS A 253 -0.08 -4.68 -9.13
CA LYS A 253 -0.96 -5.56 -9.90
C LYS A 253 -2.40 -5.43 -9.39
N ARG A 254 -3.35 -5.24 -10.33
CA ARG A 254 -4.79 -5.11 -10.03
C ARG A 254 -5.34 -6.41 -9.44
N GLU A 255 -6.42 -6.29 -8.68
CA GLU A 255 -7.25 -7.37 -8.15
C GLU A 255 -6.61 -8.31 -7.13
N LEU A 256 -5.35 -8.11 -6.72
CA LEU A 256 -4.75 -8.91 -5.65
C LEU A 256 -5.24 -8.49 -4.25
N ILE A 257 -5.71 -7.25 -4.12
CA ILE A 257 -6.04 -6.61 -2.85
C ILE A 257 -7.49 -6.12 -2.93
N SER A 258 -8.27 -6.29 -1.88
CA SER A 258 -9.64 -5.77 -1.86
C SER A 258 -9.67 -4.25 -1.82
N CYS A 259 -10.66 -3.66 -2.51
CA CYS A 259 -10.90 -2.22 -2.48
C CYS A 259 -11.05 -1.72 -1.04
N GLU A 260 -11.91 -2.36 -0.24
CA GLU A 260 -12.11 -2.03 1.17
C GLU A 260 -10.79 -1.90 1.95
N PHE A 261 -9.84 -2.83 1.77
CA PHE A 261 -8.55 -2.79 2.44
C PHE A 261 -7.71 -1.59 1.98
N LEU A 262 -7.64 -1.33 0.67
CA LEU A 262 -6.90 -0.19 0.12
C LEU A 262 -7.48 1.14 0.61
N PHE A 263 -8.80 1.29 0.60
CA PHE A 263 -9.50 2.47 1.09
C PHE A 263 -9.28 2.69 2.59
N LYS A 264 -9.37 1.63 3.41
CA LYS A 264 -9.04 1.70 4.84
C LYS A 264 -7.59 2.12 5.08
N THR A 265 -6.65 1.53 4.35
CA THR A 265 -5.22 1.80 4.55
C THR A 265 -4.84 3.20 4.08
N LEU A 266 -5.42 3.70 2.98
CA LEU A 266 -5.27 5.08 2.54
C LEU A 266 -5.79 6.07 3.60
N LYS A 267 -6.95 5.80 4.18
CA LYS A 267 -7.47 6.64 5.27
C LYS A 267 -6.52 6.67 6.46
N HIS A 268 -6.05 5.51 6.90
CA HIS A 268 -5.13 5.43 8.04
C HIS A 268 -3.78 6.10 7.74
N SER A 269 -3.26 6.00 6.51
CA SER A 269 -2.01 6.69 6.16
C SER A 269 -2.16 8.22 6.19
N ILE A 270 -3.35 8.75 5.88
CA ILE A 270 -3.67 10.17 6.06
C ILE A 270 -3.78 10.51 7.55
N SER A 271 -4.53 9.74 8.33
CA SER A 271 -4.72 9.98 9.78
C SER A 271 -3.43 9.86 10.60
N LEU A 272 -2.49 9.01 10.17
CA LEU A 272 -1.17 8.83 10.79
C LEU A 272 -0.11 9.80 10.26
N GLU A 273 -0.47 10.73 9.37
CA GLU A 273 0.45 11.67 8.73
C GLU A 273 1.68 10.98 8.09
N ALA A 274 1.44 9.85 7.41
CA ALA A 274 2.47 9.12 6.69
C ALA A 274 3.09 9.95 5.56
N SER A 275 4.23 9.51 5.03
CA SER A 275 4.93 10.18 3.94
C SER A 275 4.04 10.46 2.72
N SER A 276 4.37 11.51 1.96
CA SER A 276 3.66 11.82 0.71
C SER A 276 3.75 10.68 -0.30
N GLU A 277 4.88 9.99 -0.36
CA GLU A 277 5.07 8.82 -1.22
C GLU A 277 4.08 7.71 -0.85
N CYS A 278 3.94 7.41 0.45
CA CYS A 278 3.03 6.38 0.94
C CYS A 278 1.56 6.72 0.61
N ARG A 279 1.12 7.95 0.92
CA ARG A 279 -0.25 8.39 0.62
C ARG A 279 -0.55 8.35 -0.88
N ASN A 280 0.39 8.81 -1.70
CA ASN A 280 0.25 8.78 -3.16
C ASN A 280 0.26 7.35 -3.71
N GLY A 281 1.10 6.47 -3.16
CA GLY A 281 1.18 5.07 -3.55
C GLY A 281 -0.11 4.31 -3.29
N PHE A 282 -0.73 4.49 -2.13
CA PHE A 282 -2.08 3.97 -1.87
C PHE A 282 -3.11 4.62 -2.77
N GLY A 283 -3.06 5.95 -2.94
CA GLY A 283 -3.94 6.69 -3.84
C GLY A 283 -3.96 6.11 -5.25
N ILE A 284 -2.79 5.89 -5.86
CA ILE A 284 -2.66 5.30 -7.21
C ILE A 284 -3.25 3.88 -7.27
N ARG A 285 -3.04 3.05 -6.25
CA ARG A 285 -3.59 1.68 -6.21
C ARG A 285 -5.11 1.68 -6.09
N VAL A 286 -5.67 2.58 -5.28
CA VAL A 286 -7.12 2.81 -5.20
C VAL A 286 -7.65 3.27 -6.55
N SER A 287 -7.03 4.30 -7.15
CA SER A 287 -7.40 4.82 -8.46
C SER A 287 -7.51 3.71 -9.49
N LYS A 288 -6.47 2.87 -9.66
CA LYS A 288 -6.42 1.78 -10.64
C LYS A 288 -7.47 0.67 -10.49
N GLN A 289 -8.22 0.64 -9.38
CA GLN A 289 -9.21 -0.40 -9.10
C GLN A 289 -10.59 0.19 -8.74
N LEU A 290 -10.83 1.48 -9.04
CA LEU A 290 -12.11 2.12 -8.76
C LEU A 290 -13.28 1.44 -9.47
N ASP A 291 -13.06 0.86 -10.65
CA ASP A 291 -14.07 0.10 -11.40
C ASP A 291 -14.58 -1.15 -10.67
N MET A 292 -13.84 -1.62 -9.66
CA MET A 292 -14.18 -2.78 -8.82
C MET A 292 -14.58 -2.38 -7.39
N ALA A 293 -14.64 -1.07 -7.10
CA ALA A 293 -15.00 -0.57 -5.79
C ALA A 293 -16.53 -0.52 -5.61
N LYS A 294 -16.97 -0.53 -4.35
CA LYS A 294 -18.37 -0.35 -3.96
C LYS A 294 -18.60 1.07 -3.43
N PRO A 295 -19.84 1.58 -3.45
CA PRO A 295 -20.17 2.88 -2.85
C PRO A 295 -19.76 2.95 -1.36
N THR A 296 -19.84 1.83 -0.65
CA THR A 296 -19.41 1.70 0.75
C THR A 296 -17.91 1.89 0.93
N ASP A 297 -17.09 1.61 -0.09
CA ASP A 297 -15.64 1.78 -0.02
C ASP A 297 -15.25 3.27 -0.12
N LEU A 298 -15.89 4.03 -1.02
CA LEU A 298 -15.72 5.48 -1.13
C LEU A 298 -16.17 6.21 0.14
N LYS A 299 -17.21 5.69 0.81
CA LYS A 299 -17.66 6.18 2.11
C LYS A 299 -16.56 6.13 3.19
N ILE A 300 -15.62 5.19 3.10
CA ILE A 300 -14.52 5.09 4.05
C ILE A 300 -13.67 6.38 4.03
N LEU A 301 -13.49 7.00 2.86
CA LEU A 301 -12.72 8.24 2.69
C LEU A 301 -13.47 9.50 3.12
N THR A 302 -14.79 9.45 3.27
CA THR A 302 -15.67 10.63 3.42
C THR A 302 -16.41 10.66 4.75
N GLN A 303 -15.73 10.25 5.82
CA GLN A 303 -16.34 10.22 7.15
C GLN A 303 -16.48 11.65 7.71
N GLY A 304 -17.68 12.21 7.57
CA GLY A 304 -18.01 13.58 7.98
C GLY A 304 -18.04 14.61 6.83
N TYR A 305 -17.80 14.16 5.59
CA TYR A 305 -17.91 14.96 4.37
C TYR A 305 -17.20 16.33 4.44
N GLY A 306 -15.98 16.34 5.00
CA GLY A 306 -15.16 17.55 5.04
C GLY A 306 -14.63 17.94 3.65
N GLU A 307 -14.23 19.21 3.49
CA GLU A 307 -13.63 19.69 2.23
C GLU A 307 -12.42 18.85 1.79
N LYS A 308 -11.59 18.44 2.75
CA LYS A 308 -10.44 17.55 2.52
C LYS A 308 -10.85 16.19 1.96
N ASP A 309 -11.97 15.64 2.43
CA ASP A 309 -12.46 14.34 2.02
C ASP A 309 -12.99 14.38 0.58
N ILE A 310 -13.74 15.43 0.25
CA ILE A 310 -14.24 15.68 -1.11
C ILE A 310 -13.08 15.87 -2.07
N GLN A 311 -12.05 16.63 -1.66
CA GLN A 311 -10.85 16.80 -2.46
C GLN A 311 -10.09 15.49 -2.64
N LEU A 312 -10.05 14.60 -1.65
CA LEU A 312 -9.45 13.27 -1.78
C LEU A 312 -10.21 12.41 -2.80
N VAL A 313 -11.55 12.39 -2.74
CA VAL A 313 -12.39 11.71 -3.75
C VAL A 313 -12.09 12.27 -5.14
N ARG A 314 -12.06 13.60 -5.28
CA ARG A 314 -11.72 14.27 -6.54
C ARG A 314 -10.34 13.85 -7.05
N THR A 315 -9.33 13.79 -6.18
CA THR A 315 -7.96 13.40 -6.55
C THR A 315 -7.88 11.95 -6.98
N VAL A 316 -8.48 11.02 -6.24
CA VAL A 316 -8.50 9.58 -6.56
C VAL A 316 -9.19 9.34 -7.90
N VAL A 317 -10.35 9.97 -8.10
CA VAL A 317 -11.12 9.82 -9.33
C VAL A 317 -10.41 10.47 -10.52
N THR A 318 -9.90 11.70 -10.38
CA THR A 318 -9.08 12.34 -11.43
C THR A 318 -7.85 11.49 -11.78
N SER A 319 -7.21 10.89 -10.77
CA SER A 319 -6.06 10.00 -10.96
C SER A 319 -6.44 8.72 -11.69
N PHE A 320 -7.64 8.17 -11.49
CA PHE A 320 -8.14 7.06 -12.31
C PHE A 320 -8.17 7.48 -13.78
N PHE A 321 -8.94 8.49 -14.15
CA PHE A 321 -9.04 8.92 -15.56
C PHE A 321 -7.69 9.34 -16.17
N SER A 322 -6.77 9.90 -15.38
CA SER A 322 -5.42 10.27 -15.85
C SER A 322 -4.50 9.06 -16.12
N ASN A 323 -4.77 7.90 -15.52
CA ASN A 323 -3.99 6.69 -15.72
C ASN A 323 -4.43 5.90 -16.96
N TYR A 324 -5.62 6.19 -17.50
CA TYR A 324 -6.26 5.46 -18.59
C TYR A 324 -6.36 6.31 -19.89
N THR A 325 -5.27 6.97 -20.28
CA THR A 325 -5.24 7.95 -21.38
C THR A 325 -4.90 7.34 -22.75
N ASN A 326 -4.93 6.01 -22.90
CA ASN A 326 -4.60 5.35 -24.18
C ASN A 326 -5.87 4.88 -24.89
N GLU A 327 -5.91 5.12 -26.20
CA GLU A 327 -7.08 4.99 -27.11
C GLU A 327 -7.63 3.56 -27.29
N GLU A 328 -7.05 2.53 -26.65
CA GLU A 328 -7.47 1.13 -26.74
C GLU A 328 -8.15 0.59 -25.47
N GLU A 329 -8.41 1.46 -24.49
CA GLU A 329 -8.91 1.03 -23.18
C GLU A 329 -10.43 0.89 -23.10
N ASP A 330 -10.86 -0.14 -22.38
CA ASP A 330 -12.23 -0.62 -22.31
C ASP A 330 -13.18 0.42 -21.70
N VAL A 331 -13.98 1.06 -22.55
CA VAL A 331 -14.98 2.09 -22.19
C VAL A 331 -15.91 1.61 -21.07
N SER A 332 -16.08 0.29 -20.92
CA SER A 332 -16.87 -0.30 -19.84
C SER A 332 -16.33 0.04 -18.44
N LEU A 333 -15.01 0.26 -18.28
CA LEU A 333 -14.39 0.62 -17.00
C LEU A 333 -14.83 2.02 -16.56
N PHE A 334 -14.83 2.97 -17.48
CA PHE A 334 -15.28 4.34 -17.20
C PHE A 334 -16.77 4.35 -16.83
N VAL A 335 -17.59 3.59 -17.56
CA VAL A 335 -19.03 3.45 -17.26
C VAL A 335 -19.25 2.89 -15.86
N LYS A 336 -18.48 1.88 -15.45
CA LYS A 336 -18.55 1.33 -14.07
C LYS A 336 -18.22 2.39 -13.02
N VAL A 337 -17.16 3.19 -13.23
CA VAL A 337 -16.78 4.25 -12.29
C VAL A 337 -17.80 5.39 -12.25
N ALA A 338 -18.35 5.80 -13.38
CA ALA A 338 -19.41 6.81 -13.41
C ALA A 338 -20.66 6.35 -12.63
N LYS A 339 -21.10 5.10 -12.85
CA LYS A 339 -22.21 4.51 -12.09
C LYS A 339 -21.90 4.38 -10.59
N LEU A 340 -20.68 3.96 -10.24
CA LEU A 340 -20.23 3.92 -8.85
C LEU A 340 -20.34 5.28 -8.16
N LEU A 341 -20.02 6.37 -8.85
CA LEU A 341 -20.13 7.72 -8.30
C LEU A 341 -21.58 8.18 -8.15
N GLU A 342 -22.46 7.85 -9.10
CA GLU A 342 -23.89 8.10 -8.95
C GLU A 342 -24.47 7.34 -7.75
N GLU A 343 -24.10 6.06 -7.59
CA GLU A 343 -24.50 5.25 -6.43
C GLU A 343 -23.92 5.76 -5.11
N PHE A 344 -22.67 6.24 -5.12
CA PHE A 344 -22.04 6.85 -3.95
C PHE A 344 -22.70 8.18 -3.57
N LEU A 345 -23.04 9.04 -4.55
CA LEU A 345 -23.76 10.28 -4.31
C LEU A 345 -25.14 10.01 -3.71
N LEU A 346 -25.85 8.99 -4.21
CA LEU A 346 -27.12 8.54 -3.66
C LEU A 346 -26.96 8.01 -2.22
N LEU A 347 -25.94 7.18 -1.97
CA LEU A 347 -25.63 6.69 -0.62
C LEU A 347 -25.39 7.88 0.33
N ALA A 348 -24.57 8.85 -0.07
CA ALA A 348 -24.28 10.03 0.73
C ALA A 348 -25.52 10.91 0.97
N ALA A 349 -26.37 11.08 -0.04
CA ALA A 349 -27.62 11.83 0.06
C ALA A 349 -28.59 11.25 1.10
N SER A 350 -28.60 9.92 1.23
CA SER A 350 -29.44 9.19 2.18
C SER A 350 -29.02 9.32 3.65
N GLU A 351 -27.86 9.93 3.94
CA GLU A 351 -27.39 10.14 5.30
C GLU A 351 -27.94 11.44 5.90
N ASP A 352 -28.73 11.29 6.97
CA ASP A 352 -29.55 12.39 7.53
C ASP A 352 -28.74 13.49 8.24
N ALA A 353 -27.58 13.17 8.83
CA ALA A 353 -26.90 14.07 9.77
C ALA A 353 -25.48 14.50 9.37
N SER A 354 -24.88 13.86 8.38
CA SER A 354 -23.45 14.00 8.05
C SER A 354 -23.17 14.91 6.86
N LEU A 355 -24.05 14.91 5.84
CA LEU A 355 -23.81 15.61 4.58
C LEU A 355 -24.46 17.01 4.55
N LYS A 356 -23.63 18.05 4.41
CA LYS A 356 -24.09 19.44 4.22
C LYS A 356 -24.42 19.73 2.75
N LEU A 357 -25.15 20.81 2.49
CA LEU A 357 -25.51 21.23 1.13
C LEU A 357 -24.27 21.46 0.26
N GLU A 358 -23.27 22.17 0.78
CA GLU A 358 -22.04 22.48 0.04
C GLU A 358 -21.28 21.21 -0.33
N ALA A 359 -21.24 20.25 0.59
CA ALA A 359 -20.60 18.95 0.37
C ALA A 359 -21.36 18.10 -0.67
N PHE A 360 -22.70 18.11 -0.62
CA PHE A 360 -23.53 17.41 -1.61
C PHE A 360 -23.34 18.00 -3.00
N VAL A 361 -23.38 19.33 -3.14
CA VAL A 361 -23.17 20.02 -4.41
C VAL A 361 -21.78 19.70 -4.96
N ALA A 362 -20.73 19.79 -4.14
CA ALA A 362 -19.37 19.50 -4.59
C ALA A 362 -19.18 18.03 -5.05
N LEU A 363 -19.80 17.05 -4.37
CA LEU A 363 -19.82 15.66 -4.81
C LEU A 363 -20.65 15.46 -6.08
N GLY A 364 -21.79 16.15 -6.18
CA GLY A 364 -22.65 16.13 -7.36
C GLY A 364 -21.96 16.72 -8.58
N GLU A 365 -21.21 17.81 -8.44
CA GLU A 365 -20.39 18.39 -9.51
C GLU A 365 -19.33 17.42 -10.02
N ILE A 366 -18.63 16.72 -9.12
CA ILE A 366 -17.65 15.69 -9.51
C ILE A 366 -18.36 14.59 -10.30
N THR A 367 -19.50 14.10 -9.80
CA THR A 367 -20.28 13.02 -10.42
C THR A 367 -20.83 13.43 -11.79
N ALA A 368 -21.38 14.64 -11.89
CA ALA A 368 -21.93 15.19 -13.13
C ALA A 368 -20.83 15.39 -14.18
N ALA A 369 -19.66 15.92 -13.79
CA ALA A 369 -18.54 16.12 -14.70
C ALA A 369 -18.07 14.81 -15.35
N ILE A 370 -18.07 13.72 -14.59
CA ILE A 370 -17.63 12.40 -15.06
C ILE A 370 -18.72 11.74 -15.90
N SER A 371 -19.96 11.82 -15.44
CA SER A 371 -21.10 11.20 -16.12
C SER A 371 -21.39 11.88 -17.45
N LEU A 372 -21.12 13.18 -17.57
CA LEU A 372 -21.35 13.96 -18.79
C LEU A 372 -20.74 13.29 -20.01
N GLY A 373 -19.49 12.85 -19.94
CA GLY A 373 -18.73 12.28 -21.06
C GLY A 373 -18.81 10.76 -21.21
N VAL A 374 -19.35 10.06 -20.21
CA VAL A 374 -19.26 8.59 -20.12
C VAL A 374 -20.62 7.94 -20.22
N LEU A 375 -21.64 8.52 -19.58
CA LEU A 375 -22.97 7.95 -19.51
C LEU A 375 -23.90 8.60 -20.52
N ARG A 376 -24.68 7.77 -21.23
CA ARG A 376 -25.76 8.25 -22.09
C ARG A 376 -26.87 8.92 -21.27
N TYR A 377 -27.22 8.34 -20.13
CA TYR A 377 -28.19 8.87 -19.18
C TYR A 377 -27.64 8.86 -17.76
N SER A 378 -28.03 9.84 -16.95
CA SER A 378 -27.55 10.08 -15.58
C SER A 378 -28.69 10.18 -14.57
N ASP A 379 -29.60 9.22 -14.62
CA ASP A 379 -30.76 9.17 -13.73
C ASP A 379 -30.35 9.00 -12.25
N GLY A 380 -29.17 8.43 -11.99
CA GLY A 380 -28.66 8.27 -10.62
C GLY A 380 -28.39 9.60 -9.92
N ILE A 381 -27.98 10.64 -10.65
CA ILE A 381 -27.82 11.99 -10.10
C ILE A 381 -29.18 12.55 -9.66
N TYR A 382 -30.22 12.40 -10.49
CA TYR A 382 -31.57 12.79 -10.12
C TYR A 382 -32.07 12.05 -8.89
N ARG A 383 -31.89 10.72 -8.83
CA ARG A 383 -32.26 9.92 -7.65
C ARG A 383 -31.55 10.43 -6.39
N ALA A 384 -30.27 10.80 -6.48
CA ALA A 384 -29.54 11.36 -5.35
C ALA A 384 -30.08 12.72 -4.91
N VAL A 385 -30.39 13.62 -5.86
CA VAL A 385 -31.04 14.91 -5.57
C VAL A 385 -32.40 14.68 -4.91
N ASP A 386 -33.21 13.77 -5.44
CA ASP A 386 -34.54 13.46 -4.93
C ASP A 386 -34.50 13.04 -3.46
N VAL A 387 -33.63 12.07 -3.14
CA VAL A 387 -33.40 11.58 -1.77
C VAL A 387 -32.80 12.67 -0.88
N PHE A 388 -31.87 13.48 -1.39
CA PHE A 388 -31.26 14.58 -0.64
C PHE A 388 -32.32 15.60 -0.18
N LEU A 389 -33.26 15.94 -1.07
CA LEU A 389 -34.38 16.85 -0.79
C LEU A 389 -35.43 16.20 0.11
N GLU A 390 -35.69 14.89 -0.04
CA GLU A 390 -36.59 14.13 0.83
C GLU A 390 -36.15 14.19 2.29
N ARG A 391 -34.87 13.89 2.54
CA ARG A 391 -34.30 13.88 3.91
C ARG A 391 -34.17 15.27 4.52
N ARG A 392 -34.13 16.33 3.70
CA ARG A 392 -33.94 17.72 4.12
C ARG A 392 -35.14 18.60 3.77
N GLY A 393 -36.31 18.21 4.25
CA GLY A 393 -37.55 18.98 4.06
C GLY A 393 -37.54 20.41 4.62
N TYR A 394 -36.52 20.78 5.41
CA TYR A 394 -36.32 22.13 5.96
C TYR A 394 -35.55 23.09 5.04
N LEU A 395 -35.05 22.64 3.87
CA LEU A 395 -34.32 23.50 2.94
C LEU A 395 -35.22 24.59 2.34
N THR A 396 -34.67 25.80 2.22
CA THR A 396 -35.29 26.91 1.52
C THR A 396 -35.32 26.68 0.01
N GLU A 397 -36.21 27.37 -0.72
CA GLU A 397 -36.27 27.26 -2.19
C GLU A 397 -34.93 27.60 -2.88
N SER A 398 -34.14 28.51 -2.30
CA SER A 398 -32.80 28.83 -2.81
C SER A 398 -31.83 27.65 -2.63
N GLU A 399 -31.85 26.99 -1.48
CA GLU A 399 -30.99 25.84 -1.19
C GLU A 399 -31.40 24.61 -2.00
N LYS A 400 -32.71 24.39 -2.21
CA LYS A 400 -33.21 23.36 -3.13
C LYS A 400 -32.73 23.62 -4.55
N MET A 401 -32.82 24.86 -5.01
CA MET A 401 -32.31 25.26 -6.34
C MET A 401 -30.80 25.03 -6.44
N GLU A 402 -30.04 25.31 -5.39
CA GLU A 402 -28.59 25.05 -5.33
C GLU A 402 -28.29 23.55 -5.45
N ALA A 403 -28.98 22.70 -4.68
CA ALA A 403 -28.83 21.26 -4.74
C ALA A 403 -29.15 20.70 -6.13
N CYS A 404 -30.13 21.27 -6.82
CA CYS A 404 -30.52 20.85 -8.17
C CYS A 404 -29.57 21.31 -9.28
N LYS A 405 -28.58 22.18 -9.03
CA LYS A 405 -27.65 22.64 -10.08
C LYS A 405 -26.80 21.52 -10.70
N VAL A 406 -26.57 20.45 -9.94
CA VAL A 406 -25.79 19.30 -10.38
C VAL A 406 -26.55 18.43 -11.41
N LEU A 407 -27.85 18.67 -11.60
CA LEU A 407 -28.71 17.92 -12.50
C LEU A 407 -28.64 18.47 -13.94
N ASP A 408 -28.13 17.67 -14.88
CA ASP A 408 -28.34 17.93 -16.30
C ASP A 408 -29.62 17.24 -16.79
N CYS A 409 -30.70 18.02 -16.90
CA CYS A 409 -32.01 17.51 -17.34
C CYS A 409 -31.97 16.88 -18.74
N LYS A 410 -31.00 17.21 -19.60
CA LYS A 410 -30.89 16.63 -20.96
C LYS A 410 -30.39 15.19 -20.93
N LYS A 411 -29.66 14.82 -19.88
CA LYS A 411 -29.10 13.49 -19.63
C LYS A 411 -30.06 12.59 -18.84
N LEU A 412 -31.28 13.03 -18.55
CA LEU A 412 -32.29 12.15 -17.96
C LEU A 412 -32.86 11.22 -19.03
N SER A 413 -33.12 9.97 -18.67
CA SER A 413 -33.91 9.08 -19.52
C SER A 413 -35.36 9.56 -19.61
N ARG A 414 -36.16 8.95 -20.50
CA ARG A 414 -37.61 9.23 -20.58
C ARG A 414 -38.29 8.98 -19.24
N GLN A 415 -37.97 7.86 -18.60
CA GLN A 415 -38.48 7.51 -17.28
C GLN A 415 -37.99 8.51 -16.22
N GLY A 416 -36.70 8.87 -16.24
CA GLY A 416 -36.15 9.87 -15.32
C GLY A 416 -36.83 11.24 -15.45
N CYS A 417 -37.14 11.67 -16.68
CA CYS A 417 -37.91 12.90 -16.93
C CYS A 417 -39.34 12.81 -16.37
N GLU A 418 -40.02 11.67 -16.55
CA GLU A 418 -41.38 11.47 -16.04
C GLU A 418 -41.43 11.50 -14.51
N GLU A 419 -40.47 10.83 -13.85
CA GLU A 419 -40.35 10.81 -12.39
C GLU A 419 -40.04 12.22 -11.86
N ALA A 420 -39.07 12.92 -12.46
CA ALA A 420 -38.71 14.28 -12.08
C ALA A 420 -39.85 15.28 -12.31
N ALA A 421 -40.62 15.14 -13.40
CA ALA A 421 -41.77 16.01 -13.67
C ALA A 421 -42.90 15.85 -12.65
N LYS A 422 -43.05 14.66 -12.06
CA LYS A 422 -44.04 14.36 -11.02
C LYS A 422 -43.57 14.73 -9.61
N ASN A 423 -42.29 15.08 -9.46
CA ASN A 423 -41.68 15.33 -8.18
C ASN A 423 -42.00 16.72 -7.62
N GLN A 424 -42.86 16.77 -6.60
CA GLN A 424 -43.29 18.01 -5.95
C GLN A 424 -42.22 18.68 -5.09
N ARG A 425 -41.11 17.98 -4.79
CA ARG A 425 -40.00 18.53 -3.97
C ARG A 425 -39.04 19.38 -4.79
N LEU A 426 -39.03 19.20 -6.12
CA LEU A 426 -38.18 19.98 -7.02
C LEU A 426 -38.71 21.42 -7.19
N PRO A 427 -37.81 22.42 -7.28
CA PRO A 427 -38.21 23.76 -7.66
C PRO A 427 -38.88 23.79 -9.03
N LEU A 428 -39.96 24.58 -9.18
CA LEU A 428 -40.72 24.69 -10.44
C LEU A 428 -39.84 25.00 -11.66
N ARG A 429 -38.78 25.78 -11.47
CA ARG A 429 -37.82 26.10 -12.53
C ARG A 429 -37.12 24.86 -13.08
N VAL A 430 -36.76 23.91 -12.22
CA VAL A 430 -36.13 22.64 -12.60
C VAL A 430 -37.14 21.75 -13.32
N VAL A 431 -38.37 21.67 -12.80
CA VAL A 431 -39.46 20.91 -13.45
C VAL A 431 -39.72 21.39 -14.88
N VAL A 432 -39.72 22.71 -15.11
CA VAL A 432 -39.84 23.27 -16.47
C VAL A 432 -38.65 22.88 -17.37
N GLN A 433 -37.43 22.84 -16.82
CA GLN A 433 -36.26 22.37 -17.57
C GLN A 433 -36.37 20.88 -17.94
N VAL A 434 -36.90 20.04 -17.05
CA VAL A 434 -37.18 18.63 -17.32
C VAL A 434 -38.21 18.47 -18.44
N PHE A 435 -39.31 19.23 -18.42
CA PHE A 435 -40.30 19.19 -19.51
C PHE A 435 -39.68 19.58 -20.85
N PHE A 436 -38.85 20.63 -20.87
CA PHE A 436 -38.18 21.05 -22.10
C PHE A 436 -37.22 19.97 -22.62
N ALA A 437 -36.46 19.32 -21.72
CA ALA A 437 -35.59 18.21 -22.09
C ALA A 437 -36.38 17.01 -22.65
N SER A 438 -37.48 16.64 -22.00
CA SER A 438 -38.39 15.58 -22.46
C SER A 438 -38.95 15.87 -23.87
N GLN A 439 -39.39 17.11 -24.12
CA GLN A 439 -39.87 17.53 -25.45
C GLN A 439 -38.79 17.43 -26.52
N LEU A 440 -37.55 17.85 -26.22
CA LEU A 440 -36.42 17.73 -27.14
C LEU A 440 -36.13 16.26 -27.48
N GLN A 441 -36.12 15.37 -26.48
CA GLN A 441 -35.90 13.95 -26.71
C GLN A 441 -36.97 13.33 -27.61
N ILE A 442 -38.25 13.62 -27.36
CA ILE A 442 -39.35 13.14 -28.22
C ILE A 442 -39.14 13.62 -29.66
N ARG A 443 -38.87 14.92 -29.85
CA ARG A 443 -38.64 15.50 -31.18
C ARG A 443 -37.47 14.82 -31.89
N ASP A 444 -36.37 14.58 -31.18
CA ASP A 444 -35.19 13.95 -31.75
C ASP A 444 -35.42 12.47 -32.07
N THR A 445 -36.27 11.76 -31.30
CA THR A 445 -36.66 10.38 -31.63
C THR A 445 -37.56 10.33 -32.86
N VAL A 446 -38.57 11.19 -32.93
CA VAL A 446 -39.46 11.33 -34.09
C VAL A 446 -38.66 11.72 -35.34
N ALA A 447 -37.70 12.63 -35.22
CA ALA A 447 -36.83 13.01 -36.33
C ALA A 447 -35.92 11.86 -36.81
N LYS A 448 -35.50 10.96 -35.91
CA LYS A 448 -34.76 9.73 -36.27
C LYS A 448 -35.66 8.72 -36.97
N GLU A 449 -36.88 8.52 -36.48
CA GLU A 449 -37.88 7.63 -37.11
C GLU A 449 -38.28 8.11 -38.52
N ILE A 450 -38.41 9.42 -38.72
CA ILE A 450 -38.71 10.01 -40.05
C ILE A 450 -37.53 9.85 -41.03
N LYS A 451 -36.28 9.76 -40.53
CA LYS A 451 -35.07 9.59 -41.35
C LYS A 451 -34.65 8.13 -41.55
N GLY A 452 -35.06 7.21 -40.68
CA GLY A 452 -34.64 5.80 -40.64
C GLY A 452 -35.61 4.82 -41.32
N GLY A 453 -36.29 5.23 -42.39
CA GLY A 453 -37.13 4.35 -43.19
C GLY A 453 -36.34 3.42 -44.13
N GLU A 454 -35.36 2.67 -43.60
CA GLU A 454 -34.73 1.46 -44.18
C GLU A 454 -33.55 1.02 -43.28
N GLU A 455 -33.85 0.38 -42.16
CA GLU A 455 -33.08 -0.75 -41.58
C GLU A 455 -33.74 -1.16 -40.25
N LYS A 456 -34.14 -2.43 -40.15
CA LYS A 456 -34.63 -3.02 -38.90
C LYS A 456 -33.45 -3.15 -37.94
N VAL A 457 -33.60 -2.67 -36.71
CA VAL A 457 -32.68 -2.94 -35.61
C VAL A 457 -33.45 -3.69 -34.54
N ASP A 458 -32.93 -4.86 -34.19
CA ASP A 458 -33.35 -5.64 -33.02
C ASP A 458 -33.13 -4.81 -31.75
N GLU A 459 -34.17 -4.66 -30.94
CA GLU A 459 -34.09 -4.13 -29.59
C GLU A 459 -33.46 -5.21 -28.69
N GLU A 460 -32.16 -5.10 -28.44
CA GLU A 460 -31.54 -5.67 -27.25
C GLU A 460 -30.98 -4.53 -26.39
N GLU A 461 -31.42 -4.51 -25.12
CA GLU A 461 -30.90 -3.66 -24.06
C GLU A 461 -29.42 -3.99 -23.80
N GLU A 462 -28.51 -3.44 -24.62
CA GLU A 462 -27.08 -3.46 -24.34
C GLU A 462 -26.58 -2.10 -23.85
N ILE A 463 -25.66 -2.19 -22.88
CA ILE A 463 -25.07 -1.14 -22.06
C ILE A 463 -24.55 0.00 -22.95
N GLY A 464 -25.30 1.11 -22.96
CA GLY A 464 -25.07 2.25 -23.85
C GLY A 464 -23.75 2.98 -23.59
N VAL A 465 -22.73 2.62 -24.36
CA VAL A 465 -21.54 3.44 -24.64
C VAL A 465 -21.95 4.60 -25.54
N TRP A 466 -21.41 5.80 -25.30
CA TRP A 466 -21.62 6.95 -26.17
C TRP A 466 -20.75 6.76 -27.43
N SER A 467 -21.36 6.33 -28.54
CA SER A 467 -20.68 6.13 -29.82
C SER A 467 -20.69 7.41 -30.67
N ASP A 468 -20.04 8.48 -30.20
CA ASP A 468 -19.79 9.69 -31.01
C ASP A 468 -18.40 10.25 -30.63
N GLU A 469 -17.35 9.78 -31.30
CA GLU A 469 -15.94 10.21 -31.12
C GLU A 469 -15.77 11.74 -31.26
N ASP A 470 -16.61 12.38 -32.06
CA ASP A 470 -16.62 13.83 -32.32
C ASP A 470 -17.11 14.67 -31.11
N GLU A 471 -17.88 14.11 -30.17
CA GLU A 471 -18.34 14.84 -28.98
C GLU A 471 -17.29 14.86 -27.85
N ILE A 472 -16.37 13.89 -27.85
CA ILE A 472 -15.17 13.86 -26.98
C ILE A 472 -14.19 14.96 -27.40
N GLU A 473 -14.00 15.17 -28.70
CA GLU A 473 -13.14 16.21 -29.28
C GLU A 473 -13.66 17.63 -29.00
N LYS A 474 -15.00 17.81 -29.05
CA LYS A 474 -15.72 19.06 -28.70
C LYS A 474 -15.70 19.38 -27.20
N MET A 475 -15.50 18.39 -26.32
CA MET A 475 -15.43 18.58 -24.86
C MET A 475 -14.09 19.14 -24.38
N SER A 476 -13.01 18.97 -25.16
CA SER A 476 -11.74 19.67 -24.90
C SER A 476 -11.86 21.20 -25.05
N GLU A 477 -12.77 21.66 -25.90
CA GLU A 477 -12.95 23.08 -26.25
C GLU A 477 -13.86 23.84 -25.26
N LYS A 478 -14.83 23.17 -24.62
CA LYS A 478 -15.82 23.83 -23.73
C LYS A 478 -15.38 23.97 -22.27
N LEU A 479 -14.40 23.20 -21.80
CA LEU A 479 -13.76 23.39 -20.48
C LEU A 479 -12.83 24.63 -20.43
N LEU A 480 -12.62 25.30 -21.57
CA LEU A 480 -11.75 26.48 -21.74
C LEU A 480 -12.50 27.83 -21.81
N GLY A 481 -13.83 27.86 -21.60
CA GLY A 481 -14.67 29.03 -21.87
C GLY A 481 -14.92 30.03 -20.73
N MET A 482 -14.19 29.98 -19.61
CA MET A 482 -14.39 30.94 -18.50
C MET A 482 -13.13 31.77 -18.23
N GLU A 483 -13.31 33.07 -18.46
CA GLU A 483 -12.48 34.25 -18.14
C GLU A 483 -11.41 34.70 -19.16
N ILE A 484 -11.80 35.71 -19.96
CA ILE A 484 -10.93 36.56 -20.80
C ILE A 484 -11.02 37.99 -20.27
N GLU A 485 -9.86 38.62 -20.05
CA GLU A 485 -9.47 40.00 -20.41
C GLU A 485 -7.98 40.12 -20.01
N SER A 486 -7.01 40.65 -20.77
CA SER A 486 -7.04 41.61 -21.87
C SER A 486 -5.67 41.67 -22.61
N HIS A 487 -5.72 42.21 -23.83
CA HIS A 487 -4.69 42.79 -24.74
C HIS A 487 -3.55 41.95 -25.38
N GLU A 488 -3.82 41.60 -26.64
CA GLU A 488 -3.14 42.04 -27.89
C GLU A 488 -1.61 42.11 -27.97
N CYS A 489 -1.01 41.31 -28.86
CA CYS A 489 -0.56 41.82 -30.16
C CYS A 489 -0.18 40.69 -31.14
N VAL A 490 -0.55 40.95 -32.39
CA VAL A 490 -0.58 40.07 -33.56
C VAL A 490 0.74 40.13 -34.34
N VAL A 491 1.25 38.99 -34.80
CA VAL A 491 1.84 38.85 -36.16
C VAL A 491 1.59 37.44 -36.69
N HIS A 492 0.79 37.32 -37.75
CA HIS A 492 0.56 36.09 -38.51
C HIS A 492 1.72 35.78 -39.45
N ARG A 493 2.18 34.51 -39.48
CA ARG A 493 2.48 33.81 -40.75
C ARG A 493 2.44 32.29 -40.55
N TRP A 494 1.47 31.63 -41.19
CA TRP A 494 1.31 30.18 -41.21
C TRP A 494 2.58 29.45 -41.66
N LYS A 495 3.07 28.55 -40.80
CA LYS A 495 3.82 27.31 -41.15
C LYS A 495 3.69 26.33 -39.99
N LYS A 496 3.20 25.12 -40.30
CA LYS A 496 3.09 23.87 -39.48
C LYS A 496 3.48 24.02 -38.00
N ALA A 497 2.47 24.03 -37.13
CA ALA A 497 2.61 24.23 -35.69
C ALA A 497 3.57 23.21 -35.05
N LYS A 498 4.64 23.72 -34.44
CA LYS A 498 5.42 22.97 -33.45
C LYS A 498 4.59 22.86 -32.18
N LYS A 499 4.31 21.62 -31.77
CA LYS A 499 3.78 21.22 -30.45
C LYS A 499 4.50 22.01 -29.35
N VAL A 500 3.84 23.03 -28.80
CA VAL A 500 4.21 23.58 -27.50
C VAL A 500 3.57 22.65 -26.47
N SER A 501 4.39 22.04 -25.61
CA SER A 501 3.92 20.94 -24.76
C SER A 501 2.87 21.42 -23.76
N VAL A 502 1.71 20.74 -23.84
CA VAL A 502 0.53 20.77 -22.96
C VAL A 502 0.89 20.97 -21.48
N TRP A 503 1.98 20.37 -21.03
CA TRP A 503 2.37 20.27 -19.63
C TRP A 503 3.10 21.50 -19.04
N ARG A 504 3.64 22.41 -19.86
CA ARG A 504 4.33 23.61 -19.34
C ARG A 504 3.33 24.69 -18.86
N GLN A 505 2.07 24.54 -19.26
CA GLN A 505 0.96 25.46 -18.95
C GLN A 505 0.10 24.94 -17.77
N VAL A 506 -0.03 23.61 -17.63
CA VAL A 506 -0.60 22.92 -16.44
C VAL A 506 0.11 23.35 -15.16
N LYS A 507 1.45 23.40 -15.19
CA LYS A 507 2.29 23.77 -14.03
C LYS A 507 2.10 25.21 -13.53
N ARG A 508 1.57 26.13 -14.34
CA ARG A 508 1.26 27.51 -13.93
C ARG A 508 -0.10 27.65 -13.21
N LYS A 509 -1.09 26.80 -13.50
CA LYS A 509 -2.46 26.89 -12.95
C LYS A 509 -2.64 26.24 -11.57
N PHE A 510 -1.75 25.33 -11.18
CA PHE A 510 -1.74 24.68 -9.85
C PHE A 510 -0.74 25.29 -8.86
N GLY A 511 -0.16 26.46 -9.19
CA GLY A 511 0.81 27.12 -8.31
C GLY A 511 2.18 26.44 -8.19
N CYS A 512 2.54 25.52 -9.09
CA CYS A 512 3.77 24.71 -9.00
C CYS A 512 4.98 25.31 -9.76
N LEU A 513 5.19 26.63 -9.68
CA LEU A 513 6.46 27.23 -10.07
C LEU A 513 7.00 28.06 -8.91
N THR A 514 7.71 27.38 -8.00
CA THR A 514 8.60 28.03 -7.05
C THR A 514 9.87 28.46 -7.78
N THR A 515 10.06 29.77 -7.86
CA THR A 515 11.34 30.41 -8.15
C THR A 515 12.34 30.16 -7.03
N SER A 516 13.46 29.52 -7.34
CA SER A 516 14.81 29.69 -6.75
C SER A 516 15.60 28.40 -7.01
N SER A 517 16.84 28.38 -7.45
CA SER A 517 17.87 29.41 -7.55
C SER A 517 19.05 28.83 -8.35
N SER A 518 19.82 29.73 -8.95
CA SER A 518 21.28 29.68 -9.12
C SER A 518 21.96 28.31 -9.33
N ASP A 519 22.58 28.15 -10.50
CA ASP A 519 24.03 28.34 -10.52
C ASP A 519 24.50 28.69 -11.93
N ASP A 520 24.91 29.95 -12.04
CA ASP A 520 25.85 30.43 -13.04
C ASP A 520 27.16 29.69 -12.87
N THR A 521 27.57 28.89 -13.86
CA THR A 521 28.98 28.87 -14.29
C THR A 521 29.03 28.48 -15.76
N CYS A 522 28.96 29.51 -16.60
CA CYS A 522 29.39 29.43 -17.98
C CYS A 522 30.89 29.77 -17.99
N THR A 523 31.74 28.76 -18.13
CA THR A 523 33.17 28.94 -18.43
C THR A 523 33.56 28.02 -19.58
N CYS A 524 33.68 28.64 -20.75
CA CYS A 524 34.75 28.55 -21.74
C CYS A 524 35.50 27.21 -21.93
N ASP A 525 35.53 26.72 -23.18
CA ASP A 525 36.70 26.84 -24.06
C ASP A 525 36.45 26.20 -25.45
N VAL A 526 36.49 26.99 -26.53
CA VAL A 526 37.63 27.23 -27.45
C VAL A 526 37.76 26.21 -28.60
N LYS A 527 37.46 26.73 -29.80
CA LYS A 527 38.11 26.57 -31.12
C LYS A 527 38.80 25.22 -31.41
N ASN A 528 38.44 24.58 -32.53
CA ASN A 528 39.28 24.71 -33.73
C ASN A 528 38.68 24.17 -35.04
N LYS A 529 39.03 24.91 -36.09
CA LYS A 529 38.86 24.68 -37.53
C LYS A 529 39.62 23.44 -38.04
N LYS A 530 39.10 22.90 -39.16
CA LYS A 530 39.75 22.35 -40.39
C LYS A 530 39.03 21.04 -40.76
N THR A 531 38.64 20.75 -42.01
CA THR A 531 39.34 21.00 -43.28
C THR A 531 38.37 20.78 -44.47
N LYS A 532 38.38 21.70 -45.44
CA LYS A 532 37.92 21.45 -46.82
C LYS A 532 39.04 20.73 -47.59
N LYS A 533 38.72 19.68 -48.36
CA LYS A 533 39.49 19.26 -49.54
C LYS A 533 38.54 18.94 -50.70
N LYS A 534 38.78 19.64 -51.82
CA LYS A 534 38.14 19.51 -53.13
C LYS A 534 38.68 18.27 -53.86
N LYS A 535 37.87 17.64 -54.72
CA LYS A 535 38.28 17.11 -56.03
C LYS A 535 37.16 17.36 -57.06
N LYS A 536 37.54 17.92 -58.20
CA LYS A 536 36.77 18.17 -59.44
C LYS A 536 37.06 17.06 -60.46
N ILE A 537 36.10 16.69 -61.31
CA ILE A 537 36.22 16.22 -62.72
C ILE A 537 34.89 16.60 -63.44
N HIS A 538 34.84 17.57 -64.38
CA HIS A 538 34.58 17.49 -65.86
C HIS A 538 33.28 16.74 -66.25
N HIS A 539 32.40 17.14 -67.19
CA HIS A 539 32.40 17.98 -68.39
C HIS A 539 30.94 18.39 -68.74
N HIS A 540 30.69 19.58 -69.33
CA HIS A 540 30.15 19.77 -70.69
C HIS A 540 29.93 21.26 -71.05
N TYR A 541 30.33 21.60 -72.28
CA TYR A 541 30.24 22.86 -73.02
C TYR A 541 28.84 23.52 -72.98
N LYS A 542 28.69 24.84 -73.03
CA LYS A 542 29.11 25.76 -74.11
C LYS A 542 29.22 27.20 -73.60
#